data_AF-A0A543G7C6-F1
#
_entry.id   AF-A0A543G7C6-F1
#
_cell.length_a   1.000
_cell.length_b   1.000
_cell.length_c   1.000
_cell.angle_alpha   90.00
_cell.angle_beta   90.00
_cell.angle_gamma   90.00
#
_symmetry.space_group_name_H-M   'P 1'
#
loop_
_entity.id
_entity.type
_entity.pdbx_description
1 polymer ?
#
loop_
_entity_poly.entity_id
_entity_poly.type
_entity_poly.pdbx_seq_one_letter_code
_entity_poly.pdbx_strand_id
1 'polypeptide(L)'
;MNSEQNKSNQSALYTLISVFFFWGFIGASNGVFIPFCKAKFGLDQFQSQLIDFAFYGAYYIGALLLFIISSGIKRDILNSWGFKKGI
;
A
#
# COMPACT_ATOMS: atom_id res chain seq x y z
N MET A 1 15.96 -36.35 20.81
CA MET A 1 16.83 -35.37 20.11
C MET A 1 15.91 -34.34 19.48
N ASN A 2 15.90 -33.12 20.01
CA ASN A 2 15.14 -32.01 19.43
C ASN A 2 15.85 -31.56 18.15
N SER A 3 15.26 -31.88 17.00
CA SER A 3 15.66 -31.31 15.72
C SER A 3 15.13 -29.87 15.65
N GLU A 4 15.99 -28.90 15.96
CA GLU A 4 15.71 -27.49 15.69
C GLU A 4 15.53 -27.30 14.18
N GLN A 5 14.28 -27.11 13.76
CA GLN A 5 13.97 -26.71 12.39
C GLN A 5 14.54 -25.31 12.18
N ASN A 6 15.64 -25.22 11.43
CA ASN A 6 16.15 -23.96 10.91
C ASN A 6 15.12 -23.40 9.91
N LYS A 7 14.13 -22.66 10.44
CA LYS A 7 13.09 -22.01 9.65
C LYS A 7 13.78 -20.97 8.76
N SER A 8 13.99 -21.35 7.51
CA SER A 8 14.46 -20.46 6.45
C SER A 8 13.47 -19.30 6.30
N ASN A 9 13.76 -18.17 6.94
CA ASN A 9 12.99 -16.93 6.87
C ASN A 9 13.11 -16.22 5.51
N GLN A 10 13.67 -16.89 4.50
CA GLN A 10 13.82 -16.37 3.14
C GLN A 10 12.46 -15.93 2.58
N SER A 11 11.39 -16.71 2.83
CA SER A 11 10.03 -16.31 2.41
C SER A 11 9.54 -15.02 3.08
N ALA A 12 9.89 -14.77 4.34
CA ALA A 12 9.53 -13.53 5.03
C ALA A 12 10.35 -12.35 4.50
N LEU A 13 11.64 -12.57 4.22
CA LEU A 13 12.52 -11.58 3.58
C LEU A 13 12.00 -11.17 2.19
N TYR A 14 11.61 -12.11 1.34
CA TYR A 14 11.05 -11.78 0.02
C TYR A 14 9.77 -10.96 0.12
N THR A 15 8.85 -11.32 1.02
CA THR A 15 7.65 -10.54 1.27
C THR A 15 8.01 -9.13 1.73
N LEU A 16 8.92 -8.99 2.70
CA LEU A 16 9.33 -7.69 3.22
C LEU A 16 9.96 -6.82 2.12
N ILE A 17 10.87 -7.38 1.33
CA ILE A 17 11.50 -6.68 0.19
C ILE A 17 10.45 -6.22 -0.81
N SER A 18 9.50 -7.07 -1.20
CA SER A 18 8.45 -6.69 -2.14
C SER A 18 7.55 -5.57 -1.60
N VAL A 19 7.12 -5.65 -0.34
CA VAL A 19 6.26 -4.65 0.29
C VAL A 19 6.98 -3.31 0.39
N PHE A 20 8.24 -3.32 0.85
CA PHE A 20 9.05 -2.11 0.94
C PHE A 20 9.36 -1.51 -0.43
N PHE A 21 9.62 -2.34 -1.43
CA PHE A 21 9.85 -1.87 -2.80
C PHE A 21 8.62 -1.14 -3.35
N PHE A 22 7.44 -1.75 -3.28
CA PHE A 22 6.22 -1.11 -3.76
C PHE A 22 5.84 0.13 -2.94
N TRP A 23 6.01 0.09 -1.61
CA TRP A 23 5.75 1.24 -0.77
C TRP A 23 6.67 2.43 -1.10
N GLY A 24 7.97 2.17 -1.28
CA GLY A 24 8.96 3.18 -1.68
C GLY A 24 8.73 3.69 -3.11
N PHE A 25 8.37 2.80 -4.04
CA PHE A 25 8.05 3.17 -5.41
C PHE A 25 6.85 4.11 -5.49
N ILE A 26 5.76 3.82 -4.76
CA ILE A 26 4.59 4.71 -4.77
C ILE A 26 4.93 6.06 -4.14
N GLY A 27 5.68 6.09 -3.03
CA GLY A 27 6.14 7.34 -2.43
C GLY A 27 7.02 8.18 -3.36
N ALA A 28 7.98 7.56 -4.05
CA ALA A 28 8.83 8.23 -5.03
C ALA A 28 8.04 8.71 -6.25
N SER A 29 7.02 7.96 -6.68
CA SER A 29 6.14 8.35 -7.77
C SER A 29 5.45 9.69 -7.49
N ASN A 30 5.08 10.00 -6.25
CA ASN A 30 4.42 11.28 -5.90
C ASN A 30 5.31 12.46 -6.28
N GLY A 31 6.59 12.38 -5.85
CA GLY A 31 7.57 13.42 -6.12
C GLY A 31 7.88 13.61 -7.61
N VAL A 32 7.65 12.61 -8.46
CA VAL A 32 7.87 12.70 -9.92
C VAL A 32 6.59 13.08 -10.67
N PHE A 33 5.44 12.59 -10.22
CA PHE A 33 4.16 12.74 -10.91
C PHE A 33 3.60 14.16 -10.80
N ILE A 34 3.73 14.79 -9.62
CA ILE A 34 3.28 16.15 -9.37
C ILE A 34 4.01 17.17 -10.28
N PRO A 35 5.36 17.22 -10.32
CA PRO A 35 6.06 18.12 -11.23
C PRO A 35 5.88 17.75 -12.71
N PHE A 36 5.69 16.46 -13.03
CA PHE A 36 5.36 16.03 -14.40
C PHE A 36 4.03 16.62 -14.87
N CYS A 37 2.97 16.51 -14.07
CA CYS A 37 1.68 17.11 -14.37
C CYS A 37 1.79 18.64 -14.47
N LYS A 38 2.53 19.29 -13.55
CA LYS A 38 2.75 20.74 -13.57
C LYS A 38 3.41 21.21 -14.87
N ALA A 39 4.49 20.55 -15.29
CA ALA A 39 5.22 20.90 -16.50
C ALA A 39 4.42 20.59 -17.77
N LYS A 40 3.67 19.48 -17.79
CA LYS A 40 3.00 19.02 -19.00
C LYS A 40 1.68 19.73 -19.30
N PHE A 41 0.99 20.20 -18.27
CA PHE A 41 -0.28 20.93 -18.40
C PHE A 41 -0.15 22.43 -18.12
N GLY A 42 1.05 22.93 -17.79
CA GLY A 42 1.28 24.36 -17.51
C GLY A 42 0.48 24.86 -16.30
N LEU A 43 0.37 24.01 -15.28
CA LEU A 43 -0.56 24.23 -14.17
C LEU A 43 -0.03 25.27 -13.19
N ASP A 44 -0.94 26.13 -12.73
CA ASP A 44 -0.67 27.10 -11.68
C ASP A 44 -0.46 26.40 -10.31
N GLN A 45 0.15 27.08 -9.35
CA GLN A 45 0.52 26.50 -8.05
C GLN A 45 -0.67 25.87 -7.31
N PHE A 46 -1.86 26.47 -7.42
CA PHE A 46 -3.09 25.94 -6.81
C PHE A 46 -3.50 24.59 -7.41
N GLN A 47 -3.39 24.43 -8.73
CA GLN A 47 -3.75 23.19 -9.40
C GLN A 47 -2.79 22.04 -9.03
N SER A 48 -1.51 22.34 -8.79
CA SER A 48 -0.56 21.35 -8.29
C SER A 48 -0.96 20.83 -6.90
N GLN A 49 -1.45 21.71 -6.02
CA GLN A 49 -1.93 21.32 -4.70
C GLN A 49 -3.21 20.47 -4.75
N LEU A 50 -4.08 20.70 -5.74
CA LEU A 50 -5.26 19.86 -5.95
C LEU A 50 -4.87 18.44 -6.38
N ILE A 51 -3.79 18.29 -7.15
CA ILE A 51 -3.26 16.98 -7.54
C ILE A 51 -2.70 16.26 -6.31
N ASP A 52 -1.95 16.97 -5.45
CA ASP A 52 -1.45 16.43 -4.19
C ASP A 52 -2.62 15.97 -3.29
N PHE A 53 -3.66 16.80 -3.19
CA PHE A 53 -4.86 16.49 -2.44
C PHE A 53 -5.59 15.27 -3.02
N ALA A 54 -5.73 15.15 -4.34
CA ALA A 54 -6.33 13.99 -4.97
C ALA A 54 -5.51 12.72 -4.74
N PHE A 55 -4.18 12.82 -4.77
CA PHE A 55 -3.28 11.69 -4.54
C PHE A 55 -3.41 11.13 -3.11
N TYR A 56 -3.30 11.99 -2.09
CA TYR A 56 -3.50 11.57 -0.69
C TYR A 56 -4.96 11.24 -0.38
N GLY A 57 -5.90 11.91 -1.05
CA GLY A 57 -7.32 11.60 -0.99
C GLY A 57 -7.62 10.19 -1.50
N ALA A 58 -6.98 9.74 -2.57
CA ALA A 58 -7.12 8.38 -3.08
C ALA A 58 -6.64 7.33 -2.06
N TYR A 59 -5.57 7.59 -1.32
CA TYR A 59 -5.12 6.73 -0.22
C TYR A 59 -6.17 6.60 0.89
N TYR A 60 -6.76 7.73 1.29
CA TYR A 60 -7.84 7.76 2.27
C TYR A 60 -9.09 7.02 1.79
N ILE A 61 -9.53 7.30 0.55
CA ILE A 61 -10.69 6.65 -0.07
C ILE A 61 -10.45 5.15 -0.25
N GLY A 62 -9.24 4.73 -0.62
CA GLY A 62 -8.88 3.32 -0.74
C GLY A 62 -9.00 2.57 0.59
N ALA A 63 -8.48 3.15 1.68
CA ALA A 63 -8.64 2.60 3.02
C ALA A 63 -10.11 2.58 3.46
N LEU A 64 -10.86 3.64 3.18
CA LEU A 64 -12.28 3.77 3.50
C LEU A 64 -13.13 2.75 2.71
N LEU A 65 -12.84 2.53 1.44
CA LEU A 65 -13.52 1.55 0.60
C LEU A 65 -13.21 0.12 1.08
N LEU A 66 -11.95 -0.18 1.43
CA LEU A 66 -11.60 -1.44 2.09
C LEU A 66 -12.34 -1.61 3.40
N PHE A 67 -12.46 -0.56 4.21
CA PHE A 67 -13.20 -0.59 5.47
C PHE A 67 -14.70 -0.82 5.28
N ILE A 68 -15.33 -0.18 4.29
CA ILE A 68 -16.75 -0.39 3.96
C ILE A 68 -16.97 -1.80 3.43
N ILE A 69 -16.12 -2.28 2.52
CA ILE A 69 -16.19 -3.66 2.02
C ILE A 69 -16.00 -4.66 3.17
N SER A 70 -15.02 -4.44 4.04
CA SER A 70 -14.78 -5.26 5.23
C SER A 70 -15.94 -5.19 6.24
N SER A 71 -16.66 -4.08 6.31
CA SER A 71 -17.82 -3.93 7.21
C SER A 71 -19.08 -4.58 6.63
N GLY A 72 -19.26 -4.52 5.31
CA GLY A 72 -20.39 -5.16 4.62
C GLY A 72 -20.22 -6.67 4.51
N ILE A 73 -18.99 -7.13 4.27
CA ILE A 73 -18.61 -8.54 4.32
C ILE A 73 -18.30 -8.86 5.79
N LYS A 74 -19.31 -9.26 6.59
CA LYS A 74 -19.16 -9.79 7.97
C LYS A 74 -18.29 -11.06 8.10
N ARG A 75 -17.42 -11.32 7.13
CA ARG A 75 -16.31 -12.26 7.16
C ARG A 75 -15.08 -11.38 7.11
N ASP A 76 -14.43 -11.16 8.25
CA ASP A 76 -13.09 -10.59 8.30
C ASP A 76 -12.20 -11.32 7.28
N ILE A 77 -12.02 -10.73 6.10
CA ILE A 77 -11.13 -11.26 5.06
C ILE A 77 -9.71 -11.31 5.66
N LEU A 78 -9.39 -10.35 6.54
CA LEU A 78 -8.19 -10.31 7.37
C LEU A 78 -8.09 -11.50 8.36
N ASN A 79 -9.18 -11.91 9.01
CA ASN A 79 -9.20 -13.09 9.88
C ASN A 79 -9.02 -14.37 9.06
N SER A 80 -9.57 -14.44 7.85
CA SER A 80 -9.43 -15.63 6.97
C SER A 80 -8.04 -15.74 6.32
N TRP A 81 -7.43 -14.61 5.91
CA TRP A 81 -6.08 -14.58 5.33
C TRP A 81 -4.99 -14.74 6.41
N GLY A 82 -5.20 -14.18 7.60
CA GLY A 82 -4.24 -14.22 8.72
C GLY A 82 -4.22 -15.53 9.49
N PHE A 83 -5.37 -16.18 9.74
CA PHE A 83 -5.42 -17.36 10.61
C PHE A 83 -5.31 -18.71 9.91
N LYS A 84 -5.33 -18.79 8.58
CA LYS A 84 -5.19 -20.09 7.89
C LYS A 84 -3.80 -20.73 8.00
N LYS A 85 -2.80 -20.04 8.56
CA LYS A 85 -1.44 -20.56 8.83
C LYS A 85 -0.91 -20.19 10.22
N GLY A 86 -1.82 -19.99 11.18
CA GLY A 86 -1.51 -19.66 12.58
C GLY A 86 -1.72 -20.85 13.53
N ILE A 87 -1.26 -22.04 13.15
CA ILE A 87 -0.94 -23.20 14.01
C ILE A 87 0.10 -24.05 13.29
#